data_AF-A0AAW0AE34-F1
#
_entry.id   AF-A0AAW0AE34-F1
#
_cell.length_a   1.000
_cell.length_b   1.000
_cell.length_c   1.000
_cell.angle_alpha   90.00
_cell.angle_beta   90.00
_cell.angle_gamma   90.00
#
_symmetry.space_group_name_H-M   'P 1'
#
loop_
_entity.id
_entity.type
_entity.pdbx_description
1 polymer ?
#
loop_
_entity_poly.entity_id
_entity_poly.type
_entity_poly.pdbx_seq_one_letter_code
_entity_poly.pdbx_strand_id
1 'polypeptide(L)'
;VASPAQENGFPAAIVQVQESSALKVLALCMSSRKEPDTTRAVQVSSWRHTTELEYLGPRHPAFAEWEKDSIIRYLVDTAISIPPNRSDSLLVVCNKEGTTTTVPGGYRVPLLWLLRVQWESLRLLLTTARPLWHLVKYDLLHIARLVTEFLEKARSELCMKRQWRDPTFDRTLTRFSNGWMGCADEFVWDFFQEFGDEEYKRDVLTRLWVNKVLKGIRGFTLTEVELLEGMSAQQFMAGLVFRDTDQTSEWR
;
A
#
# COMPACT_ATOMS: atom_id res chain seq x y z
N VAL A 1 28.01 25.19 30.01
CA VAL A 1 28.61 24.12 29.18
C VAL A 1 27.53 23.11 28.91
N ALA A 2 26.90 23.18 27.74
CA ALA A 2 25.80 22.31 27.34
C ALA A 2 26.37 21.13 26.55
N SER A 3 26.04 19.90 26.96
CA SER A 3 26.38 18.68 26.23
C SER A 3 25.65 18.64 24.88
N PRO A 4 26.30 18.26 23.78
CA PRO A 4 25.61 17.96 22.54
C PRO A 4 24.92 16.60 22.67
N ALA A 5 23.66 16.57 22.26
CA ALA A 5 22.87 15.36 22.12
C ALA A 5 23.56 14.41 21.14
N GLN A 6 23.64 13.13 21.52
CA GLN A 6 24.10 12.05 20.66
C GLN A 6 23.12 11.89 19.48
N GLU A 7 23.58 12.26 18.29
CA GLU A 7 23.01 11.79 17.03
C GLU A 7 23.26 10.28 16.93
N ASN A 8 22.23 9.49 17.21
CA ASN A 8 22.30 8.04 17.09
C ASN A 8 22.24 7.63 15.61
N GLY A 9 23.26 6.87 15.21
CA GLY A 9 23.56 6.49 13.84
C GLY A 9 22.55 5.54 13.21
N PHE A 10 22.12 5.90 12.02
CA PHE A 10 21.64 4.97 11.01
C PHE A 10 22.84 4.22 10.39
N PRO A 11 22.68 2.97 9.92
CA PRO A 11 23.71 2.32 9.12
C PRO A 11 24.02 3.21 7.90
N ALA A 12 25.30 3.49 7.67
CA ALA A 12 25.82 4.40 6.64
C ALA A 12 25.27 4.15 5.22
N ALA A 13 24.63 2.99 4.98
CA ALA A 13 23.91 2.66 3.76
C ALA A 13 22.70 3.57 3.44
N ILE A 14 22.16 4.33 4.42
CA ILE A 14 21.02 5.24 4.20
C ILE A 14 21.45 6.60 3.62
N VAL A 15 22.73 6.96 3.72
CA VAL A 15 23.21 8.32 3.42
C VAL A 15 23.49 8.57 1.92
N GLN A 16 23.41 7.55 1.05
CA GLN A 16 23.75 7.71 -0.38
C GLN A 16 22.64 7.34 -1.38
N VAL A 17 21.37 7.31 -0.96
CA VAL A 17 20.25 7.19 -1.90
C VAL A 17 19.69 8.59 -2.17
N GLN A 18 19.37 8.94 -3.42
CA GLN A 18 18.67 10.17 -3.77
C GLN A 18 17.51 10.41 -2.79
N GLU A 19 17.65 11.41 -1.92
CA GLU A 19 16.85 11.56 -0.70
C GLU A 19 15.34 11.52 -0.99
N SER A 20 14.89 12.07 -2.12
CA SER A 20 13.45 12.09 -2.44
C SER A 20 12.85 10.71 -2.75
N SER A 21 13.59 9.80 -3.39
CA SER A 21 13.08 8.47 -3.77
C SER A 21 13.08 7.50 -2.60
N ALA A 22 14.12 7.54 -1.76
CA ALA A 22 14.17 6.76 -0.53
C ALA A 22 13.05 7.18 0.42
N LEU A 23 12.80 8.49 0.58
CA LEU A 23 11.75 8.99 1.46
C LEU A 23 10.34 8.55 1.04
N LYS A 24 10.05 8.44 -0.26
CA LYS A 24 8.77 7.90 -0.74
C LYS A 24 8.55 6.46 -0.26
N VAL A 25 9.55 5.60 -0.46
CA VAL A 25 9.49 4.18 -0.10
C VAL A 25 9.47 4.00 1.40
N LEU A 26 10.26 4.78 2.14
CA LEU A 26 10.28 4.76 3.60
C LEU A 26 8.94 5.19 4.20
N ALA A 27 8.13 5.98 3.50
CA ALA A 27 6.80 6.32 3.99
C ALA A 27 5.86 5.10 4.15
N LEU A 28 6.20 3.94 3.55
CA LEU A 28 5.54 2.65 3.79
C LEU A 28 5.98 1.94 5.08
N CYS A 29 7.06 2.36 5.72
CA CYS A 29 7.60 1.70 6.92
C CYS A 29 8.03 2.68 8.01
N MET A 30 7.56 3.94 7.94
CA MET A 30 7.86 4.97 8.93
C MET A 30 6.62 5.36 9.71
N SER A 31 6.76 5.38 11.04
CA SER A 31 5.86 6.09 11.96
C SER A 31 6.44 7.47 12.26
N SER A 32 5.57 8.45 12.51
CA SER A 32 5.98 9.72 13.13
C SER A 32 6.36 9.57 14.62
N ARG A 33 6.06 8.42 15.24
CA ARG A 33 6.35 8.15 16.65
C ARG A 33 7.74 7.50 16.82
N LYS A 34 8.44 7.85 17.91
CA LYS A 34 9.74 7.26 18.33
C LYS A 34 9.68 5.73 18.35
N GLU A 35 10.83 5.05 18.25
CA GLU A 35 10.90 3.58 18.35
C GLU A 35 10.13 3.03 19.56
N PRO A 36 9.48 1.87 19.44
CA PRO A 36 8.71 1.29 20.52
C PRO A 36 9.62 0.82 21.66
N ASP A 37 9.43 1.37 22.86
CA ASP A 37 9.94 0.78 24.10
C ASP A 37 9.21 -0.55 24.38
N THR A 38 9.80 -1.40 25.22
CA THR A 38 9.35 -2.74 25.61
C THR A 38 7.86 -2.79 25.99
N THR A 39 7.37 -1.77 26.71
CA THR A 39 5.95 -1.65 27.10
C THR A 39 5.02 -1.49 25.89
N ARG A 40 5.45 -0.75 24.86
CA ARG A 40 4.68 -0.56 23.63
C ARG A 40 4.62 -1.82 22.79
N ALA A 41 5.71 -2.58 22.72
CA ALA A 41 5.74 -3.86 22.01
C ALA A 41 4.70 -4.86 22.57
N VAL A 42 4.55 -4.90 23.90
CA VAL A 42 3.53 -5.74 24.58
C VAL A 42 2.11 -5.25 24.31
N GLN A 43 1.88 -3.94 24.29
CA GLN A 43 0.54 -3.40 23.97
C GLN A 43 0.15 -3.69 22.52
N VAL A 44 1.06 -3.49 21.57
CA VAL A 44 0.84 -3.78 20.14
C VAL A 44 0.50 -5.25 19.94
N SER A 45 1.23 -6.18 20.56
CA SER A 45 0.96 -7.61 20.39
C SER A 45 -0.38 -8.06 20.99
N SER A 46 -0.89 -7.35 21.99
CA SER A 46 -2.19 -7.62 22.62
C SER A 46 -3.38 -6.93 21.93
N TRP A 47 -3.11 -5.94 21.07
CA TRP A 47 -4.13 -5.17 20.39
C TRP A 47 -4.15 -5.49 18.90
N ARG A 48 -5.31 -5.94 18.42
CA ARG A 48 -5.58 -6.08 16.99
C ARG A 48 -7.02 -5.72 16.73
N HIS A 49 -7.24 -4.80 15.79
CA HIS A 49 -8.60 -4.48 15.39
C HIS A 49 -9.15 -5.60 14.51
N THR A 50 -10.38 -6.05 14.77
CA THR A 50 -10.98 -7.25 14.13
C THR A 50 -11.23 -7.09 12.63
N THR A 51 -11.29 -5.84 12.16
CA THR A 51 -11.51 -5.49 10.75
C THR A 51 -10.24 -5.02 10.06
N GLU A 52 -9.06 -5.44 10.52
CA GLU A 52 -7.80 -5.24 9.79
C GLU A 52 -7.40 -6.54 9.11
N LEU A 53 -6.84 -6.42 7.90
CA LEU A 53 -6.22 -7.57 7.26
C LEU A 53 -4.99 -7.97 8.06
N GLU A 54 -4.84 -9.27 8.27
CA GLU A 54 -3.68 -9.84 8.93
C GLU A 54 -2.37 -9.50 8.19
N TYR A 55 -1.44 -8.84 8.88
CA TYR A 55 -0.11 -8.52 8.37
C TYR A 55 0.82 -9.74 8.47
N LEU A 56 1.30 -10.22 7.31
CA LEU A 56 2.24 -11.34 7.20
C LEU A 56 3.69 -10.85 7.22
N GLY A 57 4.13 -10.37 8.37
CA GLY A 57 5.52 -9.97 8.61
C GLY A 57 6.32 -10.98 9.41
N PRO A 58 7.62 -10.72 9.67
CA PRO A 58 8.51 -11.64 10.40
C PRO A 58 8.05 -12.01 11.82
N ARG A 59 7.16 -11.20 12.41
CA ARG A 59 6.60 -11.43 13.75
C ARG A 59 5.31 -12.26 13.75
N HIS A 60 4.83 -12.65 12.56
CA HIS A 60 3.57 -13.35 12.42
C HIS A 60 3.69 -14.85 12.80
N PRO A 61 2.75 -15.45 13.55
CA PRO A 61 2.85 -16.87 13.92
C PRO A 61 2.86 -17.84 12.74
N ALA A 62 2.15 -17.51 11.66
CA ALA A 62 2.14 -18.26 10.41
C ALA A 62 3.17 -17.75 9.39
N PHE A 63 4.21 -17.05 9.85
CA PHE A 63 5.25 -16.51 8.97
C PHE A 63 6.02 -17.64 8.29
N ALA A 64 5.84 -17.75 6.97
CA ALA A 64 6.81 -18.36 6.08
C ALA A 64 7.59 -17.22 5.41
N GLU A 65 8.91 -17.32 5.32
CA GLU A 65 9.67 -16.27 4.65
C GLU A 65 9.31 -16.21 3.17
N TRP A 66 8.88 -15.03 2.71
CA TRP A 66 8.64 -14.78 1.30
C TRP A 66 9.93 -14.29 0.64
N GLU A 67 10.42 -15.09 -0.30
CA GLU A 67 11.51 -14.72 -1.18
C GLU A 67 11.13 -13.55 -2.09
N LYS A 68 12.14 -12.80 -2.54
CA LYS A 68 11.95 -11.61 -3.37
C LYS A 68 11.09 -11.92 -4.61
N ASP A 69 11.46 -12.93 -5.37
CA ASP A 69 10.77 -13.23 -6.63
C ASP A 69 9.38 -13.83 -6.40
N SER A 70 9.15 -14.53 -5.28
CA SER A 70 7.80 -14.99 -4.89
C SER A 70 6.84 -13.83 -4.61
N ILE A 71 7.32 -12.77 -3.94
CA ILE A 71 6.55 -11.54 -3.74
C ILE A 71 6.25 -10.90 -5.09
N ILE A 72 7.26 -10.72 -5.94
CA ILE A 72 7.09 -10.05 -7.25
C ILE A 72 6.13 -10.83 -8.15
N ARG A 73 6.23 -12.16 -8.21
CA ARG A 73 5.27 -13.01 -8.95
C ARG A 73 3.85 -12.82 -8.43
N TYR A 74 3.66 -12.89 -7.11
CA TYR A 74 2.34 -12.67 -6.51
C TYR A 74 1.76 -11.30 -6.88
N LEU A 75 2.57 -10.24 -6.84
CA LEU A 75 2.16 -8.89 -7.26
C LEU A 75 1.71 -8.86 -8.73
N VAL A 76 2.42 -9.56 -9.62
CA VAL A 76 2.09 -9.63 -11.04
C VAL A 76 0.84 -10.47 -11.31
N ASP A 77 0.67 -11.58 -10.60
CA ASP A 77 -0.47 -12.49 -10.78
C ASP A 77 -1.77 -11.84 -10.28
N THR A 78 -1.67 -11.02 -9.24
CA THR A 78 -2.78 -10.23 -8.68
C THR A 78 -2.97 -8.87 -9.34
N ALA A 79 -2.20 -8.55 -10.39
CA ALA A 79 -2.26 -7.24 -11.04
C ALA A 79 -3.64 -6.99 -11.69
N ILE A 80 -4.13 -5.77 -11.52
CA ILE A 80 -5.44 -5.33 -12.01
C ILE A 80 -5.32 -4.07 -12.87
N SER A 81 -6.33 -3.89 -13.72
CA SER A 81 -6.53 -2.72 -14.56
C SER A 81 -7.70 -1.90 -14.01
N ILE A 82 -7.50 -0.59 -13.88
CA ILE A 82 -8.55 0.37 -13.51
C ILE A 82 -9.01 1.08 -14.78
N PRO A 83 -10.30 1.00 -15.14
CA PRO A 83 -10.80 1.57 -16.39
C PRO A 83 -10.85 3.11 -16.37
N PRO A 84 -11.10 3.73 -17.53
CA PRO A 84 -11.40 5.15 -17.63
C PRO A 84 -12.54 5.58 -16.71
N ASN A 85 -12.55 6.87 -16.37
CA ASN A 85 -13.61 7.48 -15.61
C ASN A 85 -14.87 7.50 -16.48
N ARG A 86 -15.81 6.61 -16.17
CA ARG A 86 -17.17 6.67 -16.68
C ARG A 86 -18.00 7.23 -15.54
N SER A 87 -18.96 8.11 -15.83
CA SER A 87 -19.89 8.67 -14.83
C SER A 87 -20.85 7.62 -14.23
N ASP A 88 -20.44 6.36 -14.24
CA ASP A 88 -21.17 5.21 -13.75
C ASP A 88 -20.98 5.09 -12.24
N SER A 89 -22.06 4.69 -11.57
CA SER A 89 -22.03 4.47 -10.12
C SER A 89 -21.24 3.23 -9.70
N LEU A 90 -20.90 2.37 -10.66
CA LEU A 90 -20.18 1.13 -10.45
C LEU A 90 -18.93 1.13 -11.34
N LEU A 91 -17.86 0.58 -10.81
CA LEU A 91 -16.57 0.40 -11.44
C LEU A 91 -16.39 -1.07 -11.78
N VAL A 92 -15.94 -1.38 -13.00
CA VAL A 92 -15.58 -2.74 -13.40
C VAL A 92 -14.07 -2.84 -13.49
N VAL A 93 -13.46 -3.49 -12.50
CA VAL A 93 -12.02 -3.78 -12.45
C VAL A 93 -11.76 -5.09 -13.18
N CYS A 94 -10.63 -5.19 -13.88
CA CYS A 94 -10.25 -6.41 -14.61
C CYS A 94 -8.88 -6.90 -14.15
N ASN A 95 -8.75 -8.17 -13.78
CA ASN A 95 -7.44 -8.77 -13.50
C ASN A 95 -6.69 -9.11 -14.80
N LYS A 96 -5.43 -9.50 -14.68
CA LYS A 96 -4.58 -9.91 -15.81
C LYS A 96 -5.17 -11.06 -16.65
N GLU A 97 -5.97 -11.93 -16.04
CA GLU A 97 -6.61 -13.09 -16.69
C GLU A 97 -7.91 -12.74 -17.41
N GLY A 98 -8.38 -11.49 -17.32
CA GLY A 98 -9.65 -11.06 -17.91
C GLY A 98 -10.87 -11.23 -16.99
N THR A 99 -10.68 -11.73 -15.76
CA THR A 99 -11.74 -11.80 -14.76
C THR A 99 -12.13 -10.40 -14.33
N THR A 100 -13.40 -10.06 -14.49
CA THR A 100 -13.95 -8.78 -14.10
C THR A 100 -14.54 -8.82 -12.69
N THR A 101 -14.50 -7.70 -11.99
CA THR A 101 -15.08 -7.54 -10.66
C THR A 101 -15.73 -6.16 -10.57
N THR A 102 -17.00 -6.13 -10.18
CA THR A 102 -17.76 -4.89 -10.05
C THR A 102 -17.65 -4.39 -8.61
N VAL A 103 -17.31 -3.12 -8.43
CA VAL A 103 -17.24 -2.44 -7.13
C VAL A 103 -17.89 -1.06 -7.22
N PRO A 104 -18.19 -0.36 -6.11
CA PRO A 104 -18.69 1.00 -6.17
C PRO A 104 -17.72 1.98 -6.85
N GLY A 105 -18.25 2.90 -7.66
CA GLY A 105 -17.46 3.90 -8.39
C GLY A 105 -16.57 4.78 -7.51
N GLY A 106 -16.99 5.02 -6.26
CA GLY A 106 -16.22 5.79 -5.27
C GLY A 106 -14.83 5.20 -4.99
N TYR A 107 -14.63 3.89 -5.17
CA TYR A 107 -13.33 3.24 -4.99
C TYR A 107 -12.35 3.46 -6.13
N ARG A 108 -12.78 4.02 -7.28
CA ARG A 108 -11.93 4.12 -8.47
C ARG A 108 -10.63 4.88 -8.23
N VAL A 109 -10.72 6.11 -7.73
CA VAL A 109 -9.53 6.95 -7.47
C VAL A 109 -8.66 6.40 -6.34
N PRO A 110 -9.22 5.99 -5.17
CA PRO A 110 -8.43 5.32 -4.13
C PRO A 110 -7.68 4.08 -4.62
N LEU A 111 -8.34 3.20 -5.38
CA LEU A 111 -7.72 1.99 -5.95
C LEU A 111 -6.60 2.35 -6.92
N LEU A 112 -6.85 3.27 -7.85
CA LEU A 112 -5.85 3.71 -8.82
C LEU A 112 -4.59 4.26 -8.12
N TRP A 113 -4.78 5.06 -7.07
CA TRP A 113 -3.67 5.60 -6.29
C TRP A 113 -2.96 4.55 -5.44
N LEU A 114 -3.69 3.59 -4.85
CA LEU A 114 -3.07 2.50 -4.09
C LEU A 114 -2.17 1.62 -4.98
N LEU A 115 -2.62 1.33 -6.21
CA LEU A 115 -1.81 0.63 -7.21
C LEU A 115 -0.58 1.47 -7.62
N ARG A 116 -0.72 2.78 -7.77
CA ARG A 116 0.42 3.68 -7.99
C ARG A 116 1.46 3.54 -6.88
N VAL A 117 1.03 3.58 -5.61
CA VAL A 117 1.93 3.39 -4.45
C VAL A 117 2.65 2.06 -4.55
N GLN A 118 1.92 0.97 -4.79
CA GLN A 118 2.47 -0.39 -4.87
C GLN A 118 3.52 -0.52 -5.97
N TRP A 119 3.17 -0.16 -7.21
CA TRP A 119 4.04 -0.38 -8.37
C TRP A 119 5.20 0.61 -8.46
N GLU A 120 4.99 1.89 -8.10
CA GLU A 120 6.09 2.84 -8.03
C GLU A 120 7.08 2.48 -6.92
N SER A 121 6.60 2.01 -5.76
CA SER A 121 7.46 1.53 -4.69
C SER A 121 8.26 0.30 -5.10
N LEU A 122 7.63 -0.66 -5.79
CA LEU A 122 8.34 -1.82 -6.33
C LEU A 122 9.43 -1.38 -7.32
N ARG A 123 9.11 -0.50 -8.26
CA ARG A 123 10.09 0.06 -9.21
C ARG A 123 11.27 0.69 -8.49
N LEU A 124 11.03 1.53 -7.49
CA LEU A 124 12.08 2.18 -6.71
C LEU A 124 12.93 1.14 -5.98
N LEU A 125 12.31 0.16 -5.32
CA LEU A 125 13.02 -0.91 -4.62
C LEU A 125 13.87 -1.80 -5.54
N LEU A 126 13.49 -1.97 -6.80
CA LEU A 126 14.28 -2.74 -7.77
C LEU A 126 15.38 -1.92 -8.45
N THR A 127 15.30 -0.59 -8.41
CA THR A 127 16.22 0.31 -9.13
C THR A 127 17.15 1.06 -8.17
N THR A 128 16.64 2.07 -7.47
CA THR A 128 17.41 3.06 -6.71
C THR A 128 17.40 2.83 -5.21
N ALA A 129 16.38 2.16 -4.67
CA ALA A 129 16.15 1.94 -3.24
C ALA A 129 16.35 0.48 -2.82
N ARG A 130 17.19 -0.29 -3.53
CA ARG A 130 17.43 -1.72 -3.29
C ARG A 130 17.77 -2.07 -1.84
N PRO A 131 18.60 -1.29 -1.11
CA PRO A 131 18.91 -1.59 0.29
C PRO A 131 17.66 -1.61 1.19
N LEU A 132 16.58 -0.92 0.82
CA LEU A 132 15.35 -0.84 1.62
C LEU A 132 14.39 -2.03 1.42
N TRP A 133 14.73 -2.99 0.54
CA TRP A 133 13.86 -4.13 0.23
C TRP A 133 13.37 -4.88 1.47
N HIS A 134 14.28 -5.20 2.39
CA HIS A 134 13.98 -5.95 3.60
C HIS A 134 13.03 -5.23 4.56
N LEU A 135 12.93 -3.90 4.47
CA LEU A 135 12.07 -3.08 5.32
C LEU A 135 10.64 -2.94 4.78
N VAL A 136 10.46 -3.04 3.46
CA VAL A 136 9.20 -2.63 2.79
C VAL A 136 8.52 -3.76 2.03
N LYS A 137 9.22 -4.88 1.74
CA LYS A 137 8.68 -5.98 0.92
C LYS A 137 7.34 -6.54 1.43
N TYR A 138 7.14 -6.56 2.75
CA TYR A 138 5.91 -7.08 3.35
C TYR A 138 4.74 -6.09 3.29
N ASP A 139 4.99 -4.78 3.26
CA ASP A 139 3.95 -3.78 3.00
C ASP A 139 3.46 -3.86 1.55
N LEU A 140 4.36 -4.11 0.59
CA LEU A 140 3.96 -4.38 -0.80
C LEU A 140 3.10 -5.64 -0.92
N LEU A 141 3.52 -6.72 -0.26
CA LEU A 141 2.75 -7.96 -0.19
C LEU A 141 1.38 -7.73 0.47
N HIS A 142 1.34 -6.94 1.55
CA HIS A 142 0.11 -6.61 2.25
C HIS A 142 -0.86 -5.83 1.37
N ILE A 143 -0.39 -4.81 0.64
CA ILE A 143 -1.24 -4.06 -0.31
C ILE A 143 -1.81 -5.00 -1.39
N ALA A 144 -0.99 -5.89 -1.96
CA ALA A 144 -1.45 -6.85 -2.96
C ALA A 144 -2.53 -7.80 -2.42
N ARG A 145 -2.31 -8.35 -1.22
CA ARG A 145 -3.27 -9.23 -0.52
C ARG A 145 -4.57 -8.49 -0.20
N LEU A 146 -4.46 -7.25 0.26
CA LEU A 146 -5.60 -6.40 0.60
C LEU A 146 -6.48 -6.13 -0.63
N VAL A 147 -5.88 -5.78 -1.77
CA VAL A 147 -6.61 -5.58 -3.03
C VAL A 147 -7.27 -6.89 -3.48
N THR A 148 -6.56 -8.02 -3.37
CA THR A 148 -7.09 -9.34 -3.72
C THR A 148 -8.31 -9.71 -2.89
N GLU A 149 -8.22 -9.59 -1.56
CA GLU A 149 -9.31 -9.89 -0.64
C GLU A 149 -10.51 -8.95 -0.86
N PHE A 150 -10.26 -7.66 -1.08
CA PHE A 150 -11.30 -6.69 -1.42
C PHE A 150 -12.08 -7.10 -2.67
N LEU A 151 -11.37 -7.51 -3.74
CA LEU A 151 -12.00 -7.95 -4.97
C LEU A 151 -12.69 -9.31 -4.84
N GLU A 152 -12.15 -10.23 -4.04
CA GLU A 152 -12.80 -11.51 -3.73
C GLU A 152 -14.12 -11.31 -2.99
N LYS A 153 -14.13 -10.47 -1.94
CA LYS A 153 -15.36 -10.08 -1.23
C LYS A 153 -16.37 -9.45 -2.19
N ALA A 154 -15.92 -8.52 -3.05
CA ALA A 154 -16.78 -7.90 -4.04
C ALA A 154 -17.37 -8.90 -5.04
N ARG A 155 -16.58 -9.89 -5.51
CA ARG A 155 -17.07 -10.96 -6.40
C ARG A 155 -18.09 -11.88 -5.72
N SER A 156 -17.96 -12.09 -4.42
CA SER A 156 -18.92 -12.90 -3.65
C SER A 156 -20.27 -12.20 -3.45
N GLU A 157 -20.36 -10.89 -3.72
CA GLU A 157 -21.59 -10.12 -3.60
C GLU A 157 -22.51 -10.36 -4.80
N LEU A 158 -23.66 -11.00 -4.55
CA LEU A 158 -24.64 -11.34 -5.61
C LEU A 158 -25.21 -10.11 -6.33
N CYS A 159 -25.35 -8.99 -5.63
CA CYS A 159 -25.90 -7.76 -6.17
C CYS A 159 -25.11 -6.56 -5.65
N MET A 160 -24.09 -6.16 -6.40
CA MET A 160 -23.22 -5.04 -6.02
C MET A 160 -24.01 -3.73 -5.92
N LYS A 161 -24.09 -3.19 -4.71
CA LYS A 161 -24.78 -1.92 -4.42
C LYS A 161 -23.80 -0.76 -4.48
N ARG A 162 -24.30 0.43 -4.84
CA ARG A 162 -23.50 1.68 -4.85
C ARG A 162 -22.92 2.03 -3.48
N GLN A 163 -23.59 1.61 -2.41
CA GLN A 163 -23.20 1.85 -1.02
C GLN A 163 -22.50 0.66 -0.37
N TRP A 164 -22.16 -0.38 -1.14
CA TRP A 164 -21.38 -1.50 -0.61
C TRP A 164 -20.02 -0.99 -0.13
N ARG A 165 -19.54 -1.53 0.99
CA ARG A 165 -18.27 -1.11 1.61
C ARG A 165 -17.55 -2.34 2.13
N ASP A 166 -16.23 -2.32 2.03
CA ASP A 166 -15.38 -3.24 2.79
C ASP A 166 -14.70 -2.47 3.93
N PRO A 167 -15.11 -2.67 5.19
CA PRO A 167 -14.48 -2.03 6.35
C PRO A 167 -12.97 -2.25 6.41
N THR A 168 -12.49 -3.40 5.94
CA THR A 168 -11.06 -3.75 5.95
C THR A 168 -10.28 -2.85 5.00
N PHE A 169 -10.80 -2.72 3.79
CA PHE A 169 -10.23 -1.83 2.77
C PHE A 169 -10.34 -0.35 3.16
N ASP A 170 -11.50 0.07 3.65
CA ASP A 170 -11.77 1.46 4.04
C ASP A 170 -10.87 1.97 5.15
N ARG A 171 -10.54 1.12 6.13
CA ARG A 171 -9.61 1.48 7.20
C ARG A 171 -8.20 1.70 6.69
N THR A 172 -7.72 0.85 5.79
CA THR A 172 -6.41 1.05 5.15
C THR A 172 -6.41 2.33 4.32
N LEU A 173 -7.44 2.55 3.49
CA LEU A 173 -7.59 3.79 2.72
C LEU A 173 -7.63 5.02 3.63
N THR A 174 -8.25 4.93 4.81
CA THR A 174 -8.33 6.02 5.78
C THR A 174 -6.93 6.40 6.26
N ARG A 175 -6.13 5.42 6.69
CA ARG A 175 -4.73 5.63 7.09
C ARG A 175 -3.91 6.24 5.95
N PHE A 176 -3.98 5.63 4.77
CA PHE A 176 -3.18 6.05 3.63
C PHE A 176 -3.57 7.47 3.16
N SER A 177 -4.86 7.82 3.21
CA SER A 177 -5.34 9.18 2.88
C SER A 177 -4.82 10.27 3.83
N ASN A 178 -4.36 9.87 5.03
CA ASN A 178 -3.71 10.73 6.03
C ASN A 178 -2.18 10.64 5.94
N GLY A 179 -1.63 9.91 4.98
CA GLY A 179 -0.19 9.69 4.82
C GLY A 179 0.41 8.71 5.83
N TRP A 180 -0.41 7.87 6.47
CA TRP A 180 0.04 6.76 7.29
C TRP A 180 -0.03 5.48 6.46
N MET A 181 1.08 5.10 5.83
CA MET A 181 1.09 4.03 4.83
C MET A 181 1.75 2.73 5.32
N GLY A 182 2.19 2.69 6.58
CA GLY A 182 2.67 1.47 7.23
C GLY A 182 1.54 0.47 7.47
N CYS A 183 1.79 -0.78 7.11
CA CYS A 183 0.83 -1.87 7.24
C CYS A 183 1.14 -2.83 8.40
N ALA A 184 2.35 -2.78 8.96
CA ALA A 184 2.70 -3.54 10.16
C ALA A 184 1.85 -3.10 11.36
N ASP A 185 1.58 -4.04 12.28
CA ASP A 185 0.66 -3.86 13.40
C ASP A 185 1.04 -2.65 14.27
N GLU A 186 2.34 -2.36 14.45
CA GLU A 186 2.82 -1.18 15.16
C GLU A 186 2.38 0.16 14.54
N PHE A 187 2.32 0.25 13.22
CA PHE A 187 1.90 1.46 12.51
C PHE A 187 0.39 1.64 12.57
N VAL A 188 -0.35 0.53 12.49
CA VAL A 188 -1.80 0.52 12.66
C VAL A 188 -2.17 0.96 14.07
N TRP A 189 -1.45 0.46 15.08
CA TRP A 189 -1.62 0.87 16.47
C TRP A 189 -1.32 2.35 16.68
N ASP A 190 -0.21 2.86 16.13
CA ASP A 190 0.13 4.27 16.27
C ASP A 190 -0.92 5.20 15.69
N PHE A 191 -1.46 4.85 14.52
CA PHE A 191 -2.57 5.60 13.92
C PHE A 191 -3.80 5.57 14.83
N PHE A 192 -4.15 4.39 15.36
CA PHE A 192 -5.28 4.26 16.27
C PHE A 192 -5.08 5.07 17.55
N GLN A 193 -3.87 5.10 18.11
CA GLN A 193 -3.55 5.90 19.29
C GLN A 193 -3.60 7.41 19.03
N GLU A 194 -3.42 7.84 17.79
CA GLU A 194 -3.47 9.26 17.42
C GLU A 194 -4.89 9.74 17.10
N PHE A 195 -5.66 8.92 16.39
CA PHE A 195 -6.94 9.34 15.83
C PHE A 195 -8.16 8.59 16.39
N GLY A 196 -7.96 7.42 17.00
CA GLY A 196 -9.01 6.55 17.52
C GLY A 196 -9.97 6.05 16.44
N ASP A 197 -11.10 5.48 16.89
CA ASP A 197 -12.15 4.99 16.00
C ASP A 197 -12.93 6.10 15.29
N GLU A 198 -12.92 7.32 15.82
CA GLU A 198 -13.65 8.45 15.22
C GLU A 198 -13.17 8.75 13.79
N GLU A 199 -11.88 8.58 13.54
CA GLU A 199 -11.33 8.81 12.21
C GLU A 199 -11.75 7.73 11.21
N TYR A 200 -11.95 6.49 11.68
CA TYR A 200 -12.47 5.37 10.89
C TYR A 200 -13.98 5.42 10.64
N LYS A 201 -14.74 6.15 11.46
CA LYS A 201 -16.17 6.40 11.24
C LYS A 201 -16.44 7.38 10.09
N ARG A 202 -15.43 8.18 9.70
CA ARG A 202 -15.54 9.14 8.60
C ARG A 202 -15.55 8.41 7.26
N ASP A 203 -16.41 8.85 6.35
CA ASP A 203 -16.48 8.25 5.02
C ASP A 203 -15.21 8.56 4.21
N VAL A 204 -14.33 7.57 4.11
CA VAL A 204 -13.07 7.66 3.36
C VAL A 204 -13.27 8.03 1.89
N LEU A 205 -14.37 7.62 1.26
CA LEU A 205 -14.62 7.86 -0.17
C LEU A 205 -15.00 9.31 -0.46
N THR A 206 -15.42 10.07 0.57
CA THR A 206 -15.77 11.49 0.44
C THR A 206 -14.57 12.44 0.56
N ARG A 207 -13.36 11.93 0.84
CA ARG A 207 -12.17 12.72 1.22
C ARG A 207 -11.48 13.54 0.10
N LEU A 208 -12.22 14.02 -0.90
CA LEU A 208 -11.69 14.74 -2.07
C LEU A 208 -10.44 14.07 -2.66
N TRP A 209 -10.53 12.75 -2.91
CA TRP A 209 -9.41 11.93 -3.36
C TRP A 209 -8.67 12.51 -4.56
N VAL A 210 -9.40 13.01 -5.56
CA VAL A 210 -8.83 13.68 -6.74
C VAL A 210 -7.83 14.77 -6.36
N ASN A 211 -8.21 15.67 -5.45
CA ASN A 211 -7.34 16.76 -5.01
C ASN A 211 -6.11 16.24 -4.25
N LYS A 212 -6.31 15.24 -3.39
CA LYS A 212 -5.21 14.65 -2.60
C LYS A 212 -4.17 13.96 -3.49
N VAL A 213 -4.62 13.15 -4.45
CA VAL A 213 -3.72 12.36 -5.30
C VAL A 213 -3.03 13.20 -6.38
N LEU A 214 -3.66 14.29 -6.84
CA LEU A 214 -3.01 15.28 -7.72
C LEU A 214 -1.93 16.07 -6.97
N LYS A 215 -2.23 16.52 -5.74
CA LYS A 215 -1.24 17.19 -4.88
C LYS A 215 -0.11 16.26 -4.44
N GLY A 216 -0.42 14.98 -4.32
CA GLY A 216 0.47 13.94 -3.86
C GLY A 216 0.30 13.63 -2.39
N ILE A 217 0.26 12.33 -2.08
CA ILE A 217 0.29 11.81 -0.72
C ILE A 217 1.65 11.15 -0.54
N ARG A 218 2.46 11.69 0.38
CA ARG A 218 3.84 11.20 0.64
C ARG A 218 4.70 11.10 -0.63
N GLY A 219 4.49 12.01 -1.58
CA GLY A 219 5.22 12.06 -2.84
C GLY A 219 4.68 11.13 -3.94
N PHE A 220 3.65 10.33 -3.69
CA PHE A 220 2.94 9.57 -4.72
C PHE A 220 1.83 10.41 -5.33
N THR A 221 1.94 10.68 -6.63
CA THR A 221 1.01 11.51 -7.39
C THR A 221 0.38 10.71 -8.53
N LEU A 222 -0.87 11.04 -8.87
CA LEU A 222 -1.48 10.65 -10.14
C LEU A 222 -1.53 11.87 -11.07
N THR A 223 -1.51 11.63 -12.37
CA THR A 223 -1.74 12.69 -13.37
C THR A 223 -3.23 12.83 -13.68
N GLU A 224 -3.63 13.98 -14.24
CA GLU A 224 -5.01 14.18 -14.71
C GLU A 224 -5.39 13.16 -15.80
N VAL A 225 -4.44 12.81 -16.67
CA VAL A 225 -4.62 11.79 -17.72
C VAL A 225 -4.90 10.43 -17.10
N GLU A 226 -4.15 10.03 -16.08
CA GLU A 226 -4.39 8.75 -15.38
C GLU A 226 -5.74 8.75 -14.65
N LEU A 227 -6.13 9.89 -14.07
CA LEU A 227 -7.44 10.02 -13.46
C LEU A 227 -8.57 9.92 -14.49
N LEU A 228 -8.37 10.42 -15.71
CA LEU A 228 -9.38 10.36 -16.77
C LEU A 228 -9.41 8.98 -17.44
N GLU A 229 -8.28 8.48 -17.91
CA GLU A 229 -8.15 7.28 -18.74
C GLU A 229 -8.02 5.99 -17.92
N GLY A 230 -7.71 6.10 -16.63
CA GLY A 230 -7.34 4.94 -15.83
C GLY A 230 -5.95 4.41 -16.19
N MET A 231 -5.65 3.20 -15.73
CA MET A 231 -4.39 2.53 -16.01
C MET A 231 -4.57 1.01 -16.08
N SER A 232 -3.99 0.39 -17.10
CA SER A 232 -3.91 -1.06 -17.21
C SER A 232 -2.82 -1.64 -16.32
N ALA A 233 -2.94 -2.91 -15.99
CA ALA A 233 -1.90 -3.67 -15.29
C ALA A 233 -0.55 -3.56 -16.02
N GLN A 234 -0.55 -3.64 -17.36
CA GLN A 234 0.67 -3.54 -18.16
C GLN A 234 1.31 -2.15 -18.08
N GLN A 235 0.52 -1.08 -17.99
CA GLN A 235 1.04 0.27 -17.79
C GLN A 235 1.71 0.44 -16.43
N PHE A 236 1.14 -0.15 -15.37
CA PHE A 236 1.77 -0.15 -14.04
C PHE A 236 3.08 -0.92 -14.02
N MET A 237 3.15 -2.04 -14.74
CA MET A 237 4.31 -2.92 -14.81
C MET A 237 5.33 -2.54 -15.90
N ALA A 238 5.15 -1.40 -16.56
CA ALA A 238 6.00 -1.01 -17.68
C ALA A 238 7.48 -0.92 -17.26
N GLY A 239 8.32 -1.75 -17.87
CA GLY A 239 9.76 -1.87 -17.57
C GLY A 239 10.13 -3.03 -16.64
N LEU A 240 9.16 -3.69 -16.01
CA LEU A 240 9.41 -4.92 -15.25
C LEU A 240 9.71 -6.09 -16.21
N VAL A 241 10.85 -6.75 -16.00
CA VAL A 241 11.31 -7.89 -16.81
C VAL A 241 11.61 -9.08 -15.89
N PHE A 242 11.09 -10.24 -16.29
CA PHE A 242 11.44 -11.53 -15.68
C PHE A 242 12.53 -12.19 -16.51
N ARG A 243 13.55 -12.71 -15.82
CA ARG A 243 14.58 -13.54 -16.43
C ARG A 243 14.31 -14.98 -16.03
N ASP A 244 13.81 -15.77 -16.98
CA ASP A 244 13.46 -17.18 -16.74
C ASP A 244 14.69 -18.03 -16.38
N THR A 245 15.88 -17.64 -16.84
CA THR A 245 17.14 -18.38 -16.67
C THR A 245 17.62 -18.44 -15.23
N ASP A 246 17.42 -17.37 -14.46
CA ASP A 246 17.86 -17.28 -13.06
C ASP A 246 16.68 -17.01 -12.11
N GLN A 247 15.45 -17.04 -12.63
CA GLN A 247 14.22 -16.79 -11.90
C GLN A 247 14.20 -15.41 -11.21
N THR A 248 14.97 -14.45 -11.72
CA THR A 248 15.09 -13.10 -11.15
C THR A 248 14.20 -12.07 -11.84
N SER A 249 13.86 -11.04 -11.09
CA SER A 249 13.09 -9.89 -11.58
C SER A 249 13.89 -8.58 -11.47
N GLU A 250 13.88 -7.79 -12.54
CA GLU A 250 14.51 -6.47 -12.60
C GLU A 250 13.60 -5.44 -13.28
N TRP A 251 13.83 -4.15 -13.01
CA TRP A 251 13.13 -3.05 -13.68
C TRP A 251 14.12 -2.30 -14.56
N ARG A 252 13.80 -2.17 -15.85
CA ARG A 252 14.61 -1.48 -16.86
C ARG A 252 13.98 -0.17 -17.30
#